data_AF-A0A397UYF0-F1
#
_entry.id   AF-A0A397UYF0-F1
#
_cell.length_a   1.000
_cell.length_b   1.000
_cell.length_c   1.000
_cell.angle_alpha   90.00
_cell.angle_beta   90.00
_cell.angle_gamma   90.00
#
_symmetry.space_group_name_H-M   'P 1'
#
loop_
_entity.id
_entity.type
_entity.pdbx_description
1 polymer ?
#
loop_
_entity_poly.entity_id
_entity_poly.type
_entity_poly.pdbx_seq_one_letter_code
_entity_poly.pdbx_strand_id
1 'polypeptide(L)'
;MVHNYRTTRSQRRNNSNVLFGVIDTFQGENRRLLREVRIVRKRIAELEKELEERRIRAVKVVTENWQRKERYSRLSTERNRLRVQVEDLEDRLRETRAGRNN
;
A
#
# COMPACT_ATOMS: atom_id res chain seq x y z
N MET A 1 70.40 20.38 6.02
CA MET A 1 70.08 20.90 4.66
C MET A 1 68.57 21.03 4.55
N VAL A 2 68.04 22.26 4.56
CA VAL A 2 66.59 22.51 4.48
C VAL A 2 66.25 22.88 3.02
N HIS A 3 65.53 22.00 2.32
CA HIS A 3 65.07 22.25 0.95
C HIS A 3 63.82 23.15 0.98
N ASN A 4 64.03 24.45 0.81
CA ASN A 4 62.94 25.41 0.63
C ASN A 4 62.44 25.34 -0.82
N TYR A 5 61.38 24.55 -1.07
CA TYR A 5 60.67 24.56 -2.34
C TYR A 5 59.95 25.89 -2.54
N ARG A 6 60.63 26.85 -3.18
CA ARG A 6 60.03 28.11 -3.61
C ARG A 6 59.11 27.82 -4.79
N THR A 7 57.84 27.52 -4.51
CA THR A 7 56.83 27.29 -5.55
C THR A 7 56.70 28.54 -6.41
N THR A 8 56.87 28.41 -7.72
CA THR A 8 56.84 29.57 -8.63
C THR A 8 55.41 30.13 -8.73
N ARG A 9 55.29 31.45 -8.95
CA ARG A 9 53.99 32.14 -9.12
C ARG A 9 53.13 31.52 -10.23
N SER A 10 53.76 30.94 -11.24
CA SER A 10 53.14 30.17 -12.32
C SER A 10 52.48 28.88 -11.83
N GLN A 11 53.20 28.05 -11.05
CA GLN A 11 52.64 26.83 -10.46
C GLN A 11 51.46 27.10 -9.53
N ARG A 12 51.51 28.19 -8.73
CA ARG A 12 50.37 28.60 -7.90
C ARG A 12 49.13 28.98 -8.74
N ARG A 13 49.30 29.68 -9.87
CA ARG A 13 48.19 30.03 -10.78
C ARG A 13 47.62 28.81 -11.49
N ASN A 14 48.47 27.91 -12.01
CA ASN A 14 48.00 26.70 -12.67
C ASN A 14 47.26 25.76 -11.72
N ASN A 15 47.77 25.55 -10.51
CA ASN A 15 47.07 24.75 -9.50
C ASN A 15 45.75 25.41 -9.08
N SER A 16 45.71 26.74 -8.96
CA SER A 16 44.47 27.48 -8.69
C SER A 16 43.43 27.26 -9.79
N ASN A 17 43.81 27.37 -11.07
CA ASN A 17 42.89 27.17 -12.20
C ASN A 17 42.35 25.73 -12.29
N VAL A 18 43.18 24.74 -12.01
CA VAL A 18 42.75 23.33 -11.95
C VAL A 18 41.76 23.11 -10.80
N LEU A 19 42.03 23.69 -9.62
CA LEU A 19 41.12 23.60 -8.47
C LEU A 19 39.77 24.28 -8.74
N PHE A 20 39.74 25.41 -9.44
CA PHE A 20 38.47 26.06 -9.84
C PHE A 20 37.65 25.17 -10.78
N GLY A 21 38.27 24.55 -11.79
CA GLY A 21 37.57 23.63 -12.69
C GLY A 21 36.98 22.42 -11.96
N VAL A 22 37.73 21.86 -11.00
CA VAL A 22 37.24 20.76 -10.15
C VAL A 22 36.07 21.20 -9.26
N ILE A 23 36.13 22.40 -8.69
CA ILE A 23 35.03 22.95 -7.89
C ILE A 23 33.78 23.14 -8.76
N ASP A 24 33.92 23.67 -9.97
CA ASP A 24 32.81 23.88 -10.90
C ASP A 24 32.14 22.56 -11.30
N THR A 25 32.92 21.51 -11.57
CA THR A 25 32.38 20.17 -11.86
C THR A 25 31.62 19.61 -10.67
N PHE A 26 32.18 19.67 -9.46
CA PHE A 26 31.50 19.20 -8.25
C PHE A 26 30.21 20.00 -7.97
N GLN A 27 30.22 21.31 -8.18
CA GLN A 27 29.01 22.14 -8.03
C GLN A 27 27.96 21.82 -9.10
N GLY A 28 28.37 21.47 -10.32
CA GLY A 28 27.47 21.02 -11.38
C GLY A 28 26.81 19.68 -11.03
N GLU A 29 27.60 18.71 -10.61
CA GLU A 29 27.12 17.39 -10.19
C GLU A 29 26.20 17.48 -8.97
N ASN A 30 26.57 18.26 -7.96
CA ASN A 30 25.71 18.50 -6.79
C ASN A 30 24.36 19.10 -7.19
N ARG A 31 24.32 20.07 -8.12
CA ARG A 31 23.07 20.64 -8.62
C ARG A 31 22.22 19.60 -9.36
N ARG A 32 22.85 18.71 -10.13
CA ARG A 32 22.16 17.60 -10.81
C ARG A 32 21.55 16.62 -9.79
N LEU A 33 22.35 16.16 -8.83
CA LEU A 33 21.90 15.22 -7.79
C LEU A 33 20.74 15.80 -6.97
N LEU A 34 20.80 17.09 -6.60
CA LEU A 34 19.71 17.74 -5.87
C LEU A 34 18.39 17.75 -6.67
N ARG A 35 18.44 17.92 -8.00
CA ARG A 35 17.26 17.84 -8.86
C ARG A 35 16.69 16.42 -8.91
N GLU A 36 17.56 15.42 -9.08
CA GLU A 36 17.16 14.01 -9.09
C GLU A 36 16.51 13.61 -7.76
N VAL A 37 17.12 13.98 -6.62
CA VAL A 37 16.55 13.76 -5.28
C VAL A 37 15.18 14.40 -5.14
N ARG A 38 14.98 15.62 -5.66
CA ARG A 38 13.67 16.29 -5.61
C ARG A 38 12.60 15.53 -6.41
N ILE A 39 12.95 15.03 -7.59
CA ILE A 39 12.05 14.24 -8.43
C ILE A 39 11.69 12.93 -7.73
N VAL A 40 12.69 12.22 -7.19
CA VAL A 40 12.49 10.96 -6.47
C VAL A 40 11.60 11.17 -5.24
N ARG A 41 11.84 12.21 -4.44
CA ARG A 41 11.00 12.53 -3.27
C ARG A 41 9.54 12.79 -3.66
N LYS A 42 9.31 13.52 -4.75
CA LYS A 42 7.95 13.74 -5.27
C LYS A 42 7.30 12.41 -5.66
N ARG A 43 8.04 11.54 -6.35
CA ARG A 43 7.55 10.23 -6.77
C ARG A 43 7.23 9.31 -5.59
N ILE A 44 8.05 9.32 -4.55
CA ILE A 44 7.80 8.59 -3.31
C ILE A 44 6.48 9.05 -2.69
N ALA A 45 6.27 10.36 -2.53
CA ALA A 45 5.04 10.90 -1.95
C ALA A 45 3.77 10.54 -2.77
N GLU A 46 3.88 10.55 -4.10
CA GLU A 46 2.79 10.10 -4.98
C GLU A 46 2.47 8.60 -4.76
N LEU A 47 3.50 7.76 -4.70
CA LEU A 47 3.34 6.32 -4.49
C LEU A 47 2.79 5.99 -3.10
N GLU A 48 3.23 6.70 -2.06
CA GLU A 48 2.70 6.57 -0.71
C GLU A 48 1.21 6.90 -0.67
N LYS A 49 0.78 7.96 -1.36
CA LYS A 49 -0.64 8.32 -1.49
C LYS A 49 -1.43 7.23 -2.21
N GLU A 50 -0.94 6.76 -3.36
CA GLU A 50 -1.59 5.67 -4.10
C GLU A 50 -1.72 4.39 -3.27
N LEU A 51 -0.69 4.06 -2.48
CA LEU A 51 -0.68 2.91 -1.60
C LEU A 51 -1.77 3.01 -0.52
N GLU A 52 -1.88 4.16 0.13
CA GLU A 52 -2.88 4.37 1.18
C GLU A 52 -4.31 4.31 0.61
N GLU A 53 -4.53 4.89 -0.57
CA GLU A 53 -5.83 4.77 -1.25
C GLU A 53 -6.18 3.31 -1.60
N ARG A 54 -5.19 2.53 -2.06
CA ARG A 54 -5.38 1.09 -2.32
C ARG A 54 -5.67 0.33 -1.04
N ARG A 55 -4.98 0.65 0.05
CA ARG A 55 -5.19 0.05 1.38
C ARG A 55 -6.62 0.31 1.88
N ILE A 56 -7.10 1.55 1.81
CA ILE A 56 -8.46 1.91 2.20
C ILE A 56 -9.50 1.11 1.39
N ARG A 57 -9.32 1.02 0.07
CA ARG A 57 -10.21 0.24 -0.80
C ARG A 57 -10.20 -1.25 -0.44
N ALA A 58 -9.03 -1.83 -0.20
CA ALA A 58 -8.90 -3.23 0.18
C ALA A 58 -9.62 -3.52 1.51
N VAL A 59 -9.39 -2.67 2.52
CA VAL A 59 -10.04 -2.79 3.84
C VAL A 59 -11.56 -2.69 3.72
N LYS A 60 -12.05 -1.73 2.91
CA LYS A 60 -13.49 -1.59 2.66
C LYS A 60 -14.11 -2.87 2.09
N VAL A 61 -13.51 -3.43 1.04
CA VAL A 61 -13.99 -4.68 0.42
C VAL A 61 -13.98 -5.85 1.40
N VAL A 62 -12.90 -6.01 2.18
CA VAL A 62 -12.81 -7.08 3.19
C VAL A 62 -13.90 -6.90 4.25
N THR A 63 -14.13 -5.68 4.72
CA THR A 63 -15.13 -5.37 5.74
C THR A 63 -16.55 -5.63 5.25
N GLU A 64 -16.89 -5.17 4.04
CA GLU A 64 -18.20 -5.42 3.42
C GLU A 64 -18.45 -6.91 3.22
N ASN A 65 -17.44 -7.65 2.76
CA ASN A 65 -17.51 -9.10 2.60
C ASN A 65 -17.70 -9.82 3.93
N TRP A 66 -17.01 -9.39 4.99
CA TRP A 66 -17.19 -9.93 6.34
C TRP A 66 -18.64 -9.75 6.81
N GLN A 67 -19.15 -8.52 6.75
CA GLN A 67 -20.54 -8.21 7.15
C GLN A 67 -21.55 -9.01 6.32
N ARG A 68 -21.30 -9.18 5.02
CA ARG A 68 -22.16 -9.97 4.14
C ARG A 68 -22.16 -11.45 4.54
N LYS A 69 -21.01 -12.03 4.86
CA LYS A 69 -20.92 -13.41 5.35
C LYS A 69 -21.69 -13.61 6.65
N GLU A 70 -21.59 -12.68 7.60
CA GLU A 70 -22.39 -12.76 8.84
C GLU A 70 -23.89 -12.73 8.56
N ARG A 71 -24.35 -11.82 7.69
CA ARG A 71 -25.78 -11.76 7.30
C ARG A 71 -26.23 -13.07 6.66
N TYR A 72 -25.45 -13.63 5.74
CA TYR A 72 -25.77 -14.92 5.13
C TYR A 72 -25.78 -16.07 6.13
N SER A 73 -24.87 -16.07 7.10
CA SER A 73 -24.85 -17.07 8.16
C SER A 73 -26.16 -17.05 8.96
N ARG A 74 -26.60 -15.85 9.38
CA ARG A 74 -27.87 -15.68 10.10
C ARG A 74 -29.07 -16.15 9.27
N LEU A 75 -29.14 -15.75 8.00
CA LEU A 75 -30.20 -16.18 7.09
C LEU A 75 -30.20 -17.70 6.87
N SER A 76 -29.03 -18.32 6.76
CA SER A 76 -28.91 -19.76 6.59
C SER A 76 -29.41 -20.52 7.83
N THR A 77 -29.06 -20.05 9.03
CA THR A 77 -29.55 -20.62 10.29
C THR A 77 -31.07 -20.51 10.40
N GLU A 78 -31.63 -19.34 10.09
CA GLU A 78 -33.08 -19.14 10.15
C GLU A 78 -33.81 -19.99 9.11
N ARG A 79 -33.28 -20.09 7.88
CA ARG A 79 -33.83 -20.98 6.85
C ARG A 79 -33.85 -22.44 7.32
N ASN A 80 -32.80 -22.90 7.97
CA ASN A 80 -32.75 -24.27 8.50
C ASN A 80 -33.80 -24.47 9.60
N ARG A 81 -33.96 -23.49 10.50
CA ARG A 81 -34.99 -23.54 11.55
C ARG A 81 -36.39 -23.61 10.96
N LEU A 82 -36.70 -22.76 9.98
CA LEU A 82 -38.00 -22.76 9.31
C LEU A 82 -38.25 -24.08 8.56
N ARG A 83 -37.22 -24.67 7.94
CA ARG A 83 -37.35 -25.96 7.25
C ARG A 83 -37.80 -27.06 8.22
N VAL A 84 -37.17 -27.15 9.39
CA VAL A 84 -37.54 -28.12 10.44
C VAL A 84 -38.97 -27.89 10.93
N GLN A 85 -39.39 -26.64 11.11
CA GLN A 85 -40.76 -26.33 11.51
C GLN A 85 -41.80 -26.73 10.46
N VAL A 86 -41.49 -26.51 9.18
CA VAL A 86 -42.37 -26.94 8.09
C VAL A 86 -42.47 -28.47 8.04
N GLU A 87 -41.34 -29.19 8.17
CA GLU A 87 -41.33 -30.66 8.22
C GLU A 87 -42.22 -31.19 9.37
N ASP A 88 -42.08 -30.66 10.60
CA ASP A 88 -42.92 -31.05 11.75
C ASP A 88 -44.42 -30.74 11.52
N LEU A 89 -44.73 -29.59 10.92
CA LEU A 89 -46.11 -29.25 10.59
C LEU A 89 -46.70 -30.17 9.50
N GLU A 90 -45.91 -30.52 8.48
CA GLU A 90 -46.31 -31.45 7.43
C GLU A 90 -46.58 -32.85 7.99
N ASP A 91 -45.76 -33.34 8.91
CA ASP A 91 -45.93 -34.64 9.55
C ASP A 91 -47.21 -34.68 10.40
N ARG A 92 -47.44 -33.67 11.24
CA ARG A 92 -48.70 -33.54 12.01
C ARG A 92 -49.93 -33.48 11.10
N LEU A 93 -49.81 -32.82 9.95
CA LEU A 93 -50.91 -32.70 8.99
C LEU A 93 -51.18 -34.03 8.26
N ARG A 94 -50.14 -34.86 8.04
CA ARG A 94 -50.29 -36.23 7.53
C ARG A 94 -50.96 -37.13 8.58
N GLU A 95 -50.52 -37.07 9.84
CA GLU A 95 -51.09 -37.85 10.94
C GLU A 95 -52.58 -37.54 11.15
N THR A 96 -52.95 -36.25 11.19
CA THR A 96 -54.35 -35.83 11.33
C THR A 96 -55.22 -36.25 10.15
N ARG A 97 -54.69 -36.26 8.92
CA ARG A 97 -55.39 -36.79 7.74
C ARG A 97 -55.58 -38.31 7.82
N ALA A 98 -54.55 -39.04 8.26
CA ALA A 98 -54.63 -40.49 8.41
C ALA A 98 -55.64 -40.90 9.50
N GLY A 99 -55.66 -40.21 10.65
CA GLY A 99 -56.60 -40.46 11.73
C GLY A 99 -58.06 -40.09 11.43
N ARG A 100 -58.32 -39.27 10.40
CA ARG A 100 -59.68 -38.93 9.93
C ARG A 100 -60.26 -39.93 8.92
N ASN A 101 -59.43 -40.79 8.35
CA ASN A 101 -59.82 -41.81 7.37
C ASN A 101 -60.06 -43.20 7.99
N ASN A 102 -59.95 -43.32 9.33
CA ASN A 102 -60.39 -44.46 10.13
C ASN A 102 -61.69 -44.11 10.86
#